data_AF-A0A7J7ZEA6-F1
#
_entry.id   AF-A0A7J7ZEA6-F1
#
_cell.length_a   1.000
_cell.length_b   1.000
_cell.length_c   1.000
_cell.angle_alpha   90.00
_cell.angle_beta   90.00
_cell.angle_gamma   90.00
#
_symmetry.space_group_name_H-M   'P 1'
#
loop_
_entity.id
_entity.type
_entity.pdbx_description
1 polymer ?
#
loop_
_entity_poly.entity_id
_entity_poly.type
_entity_poly.pdbx_seq_one_letter_code
_entity_poly.pdbx_strand_id
1 'polypeptide(L)'
;MGTPVLLSKDGQLKSSLGQAPVLGLPDAKRPLHLFVHERDKVALGLLIQTVGPWLHPIAYLSKKLDPVAAGWPPCLWALAATVILIKEADKLTLVQGLIVKVPRSVTTLMNSQGPRWLSNARLTQYQGLLLENTRISLVTVSTLNPATFLPTKEGDPERDCIEVINEVYATRPDLPDSPHPHPDLTLYPDGSSFLRDGKRHAGYAVTTTDAVLEEGALTSGWLAQWAEPWALKRALTLAEGRKVNIYTNSQYAFATVHIHGAIYKERGLLTVEGKTIKNKQGILKLLQAIWLPQQVAVIHCQGYQRGNEPSAVRNRLADTTAKSAAMGSPSELLLVTDTTTTSLPRYTQEELRWTKSEGATRLPQVWWQLPDGRLFVQTLLGPQVTAEYKYNKLTHLGKTALEGLLAKNFYISRLSALCKSIGECCLTCAKNNLKSGPSPIPWIQRNSTAPLRTSKSTSLT
;
A
#
# COMPACT_ATOMS: atom_id res chain seq x y z
N MET A 1 25.54 17.68 20.62
CA MET A 1 24.71 18.80 20.13
C MET A 1 23.32 18.24 19.81
N GLY A 2 22.33 18.52 20.66
CA GLY A 2 20.95 18.09 20.40
C GLY A 2 20.42 18.81 19.15
N THR A 3 19.66 18.12 18.31
CA THR A 3 19.04 18.71 17.12
C THR A 3 18.19 19.91 17.54
N PRO A 4 18.21 21.05 16.80
CA PRO A 4 17.56 22.30 17.21
C PRO A 4 16.05 22.17 17.49
N VAL A 5 15.39 21.15 16.90
CA VAL A 5 13.98 20.81 17.14
C VAL A 5 13.72 20.23 18.55
N LEU A 6 14.68 19.50 19.13
CA LEU A 6 14.54 18.94 20.48
C LEU A 6 14.72 20.04 21.54
N LEU A 7 15.70 20.93 21.34
CA LEU A 7 15.95 22.06 22.24
C LEU A 7 14.79 23.06 22.26
N SER A 8 14.14 23.32 21.11
CA SER A 8 12.97 24.19 21.05
C SER A 8 11.73 23.60 21.74
N LYS A 9 11.55 22.27 21.66
CA LYS A 9 10.43 21.56 22.31
C LYS A 9 10.60 21.49 23.83
N ASP A 10 11.83 21.28 24.31
CA ASP A 10 12.13 21.31 25.75
C ASP A 10 11.87 22.69 26.37
N GLY A 11 12.19 23.77 25.65
CA GLY A 11 11.86 25.14 26.07
C GLY A 11 10.36 25.38 26.17
N GLN A 12 9.58 24.93 25.18
CA GLN A 12 8.11 25.04 25.19
C GLN A 12 7.48 24.23 26.33
N LEU A 13 7.99 23.02 26.60
CA LEU A 13 7.48 22.19 27.69
C LEU A 13 7.73 22.86 29.06
N LYS A 14 8.95 23.39 29.28
CA LYS A 14 9.27 24.14 30.49
C LYS A 14 8.39 25.38 30.67
N SER A 15 8.15 26.12 29.59
CA SER A 15 7.25 27.27 29.60
C SER A 15 5.81 26.86 29.95
N SER A 16 5.33 25.75 29.39
CA SER A 16 3.97 25.25 29.64
C SER A 16 3.80 24.75 31.08
N LEU A 17 4.82 24.12 31.66
CA LEU A 17 4.83 23.74 33.08
C LEU A 17 4.82 24.97 34.00
N GLY A 18 5.53 26.04 33.63
CA GLY A 18 5.49 27.30 34.38
C GLY A 18 4.15 28.04 34.29
N GLN A 19 3.32 27.72 33.28
CA GLN A 19 1.98 28.30 33.06
C GLN A 19 0.86 27.29 33.33
N ALA A 20 1.16 26.17 34.01
CA ALA A 20 0.20 25.11 34.22
C ALA A 20 -1.04 25.63 34.99
N PRO A 21 -2.25 25.47 34.44
CA PRO A 21 -3.46 25.92 35.12
C PRO A 21 -3.77 25.02 36.33
N VAL A 22 -4.51 25.58 37.29
CA VAL A 22 -5.03 24.80 38.42
C VAL A 22 -6.08 23.81 37.90
N LEU A 23 -5.90 22.53 38.25
CA LEU A 23 -6.85 21.46 37.94
C LEU A 23 -7.79 21.21 39.11
N GLY A 24 -9.05 20.99 38.80
CA GLY A 24 -10.10 20.65 39.75
C GLY A 24 -10.21 19.16 40.02
N LEU A 25 -10.67 18.82 41.22
CA LEU A 25 -11.12 17.46 41.52
C LEU A 25 -12.50 17.22 40.88
N PRO A 26 -12.75 16.03 40.30
CA PRO A 26 -14.04 15.71 39.70
C PRO A 26 -15.15 15.64 40.77
N ASP A 27 -16.21 16.41 40.59
CA ASP A 27 -17.42 16.37 41.42
C ASP A 27 -18.41 15.34 40.86
N ALA A 28 -18.77 14.32 41.64
CA ALA A 28 -19.67 13.25 41.19
C ALA A 28 -21.10 13.70 40.86
N LYS A 29 -21.50 14.91 41.26
CA LYS A 29 -22.86 15.42 41.10
C LYS A 29 -23.05 16.30 39.86
N ARG A 30 -21.98 16.60 39.12
CA ARG A 30 -21.99 17.57 38.02
C ARG A 30 -21.66 16.91 36.68
N PRO A 31 -22.34 17.27 35.60
CA PRO A 31 -22.06 16.72 34.28
C PRO A 31 -20.63 17.05 33.85
N LEU A 32 -19.96 16.06 33.28
CA LEU A 32 -18.62 16.21 32.71
C LEU A 32 -18.73 16.59 31.24
N HIS A 33 -17.90 17.53 30.81
CA HIS A 33 -17.75 17.87 29.40
C HIS A 33 -16.36 17.53 28.92
N LEU A 34 -16.28 16.78 27.82
CA LEU A 34 -15.02 16.46 27.14
C LEU A 34 -14.97 17.19 25.81
N PHE A 35 -14.09 18.17 25.68
CA PHE A 35 -13.76 18.76 24.39
C PHE A 35 -12.71 17.92 23.69
N VAL A 36 -12.96 17.53 22.45
CA VAL A 36 -12.06 16.71 21.65
C VAL A 36 -11.55 17.51 20.47
N HIS A 37 -10.26 17.42 20.22
CA HIS A 37 -9.62 17.93 19.02
C HIS A 37 -8.53 16.95 18.56
N GLU A 38 -8.17 17.01 17.29
CA GLU A 38 -7.11 16.21 16.73
C GLU A 38 -6.15 17.07 15.91
N ARG A 39 -4.86 16.84 16.10
CA ARG A 39 -3.80 17.54 15.37
C ARG A 39 -2.61 16.63 15.20
N ASP A 40 -2.02 16.62 14.00
CA ASP A 40 -0.78 15.90 13.70
C ASP A 40 -0.80 14.43 14.18
N LYS A 41 -1.94 13.74 13.98
CA LYS A 41 -2.17 12.33 14.38
C LYS A 41 -2.12 12.11 15.90
N VAL A 42 -2.37 13.15 16.68
CA VAL A 42 -2.51 13.12 18.14
C VAL A 42 -3.92 13.58 18.49
N ALA A 43 -4.59 12.80 19.33
CA ALA A 43 -5.85 13.17 19.97
C ALA A 43 -5.53 14.06 21.17
N LEU A 44 -6.23 15.19 21.27
CA LEU A 44 -6.12 16.18 22.32
C LEU A 44 -7.50 16.38 22.93
N GLY A 45 -7.58 16.35 24.25
CA GLY A 45 -8.82 16.43 24.97
C GLY A 45 -8.72 17.33 26.18
N LEU A 46 -9.79 18.05 26.48
CA LEU A 46 -9.93 18.80 27.72
C LEU A 46 -11.20 18.34 28.43
N LEU A 47 -11.01 17.73 29.60
CA LEU A 47 -12.10 17.33 30.49
C LEU A 47 -12.36 18.47 31.47
N ILE A 48 -13.60 18.94 31.53
CA ILE A 48 -14.02 20.03 32.42
C ILE A 48 -15.33 19.73 33.15
N GLN A 49 -15.58 20.50 34.21
CA GLN A 49 -16.89 20.68 34.82
C GLN A 49 -17.25 22.16 34.89
N THR A 50 -18.55 22.45 34.92
CA THR A 50 -19.04 23.81 35.14
C THR A 50 -19.16 24.10 36.64
N VAL A 51 -18.55 25.20 37.08
CA VAL A 51 -18.67 25.72 38.45
C VAL A 51 -19.26 27.12 38.40
N GLY A 52 -20.58 27.20 38.53
CA GLY A 52 -21.31 28.44 38.26
C GLY A 52 -21.19 28.83 36.79
N PRO A 53 -20.79 30.07 36.45
CA PRO A 53 -20.54 30.49 35.06
C PRO A 53 -19.17 30.03 34.53
N TRP A 54 -18.31 29.46 35.36
CA TRP A 54 -16.91 29.18 35.02
C TRP A 54 -16.73 27.75 34.50
N LEU A 55 -15.84 27.60 33.52
CA LEU A 55 -15.37 26.31 33.04
C LEU A 55 -14.15 25.91 33.87
N HIS A 56 -14.26 24.82 34.61
CA HIS A 56 -13.23 24.36 35.53
C HIS A 56 -12.53 23.11 34.96
N PRO A 57 -11.26 23.22 34.51
CA PRO A 57 -10.50 22.09 33.98
C PRO A 57 -10.24 21.01 35.02
N ILE A 58 -10.48 19.76 34.67
CA ILE A 58 -10.17 18.58 35.50
C ILE A 58 -8.91 17.91 34.98
N ALA A 59 -8.81 17.72 33.66
CA ALA A 59 -7.66 17.07 33.05
C ALA A 59 -7.47 17.50 31.60
N TYR A 60 -6.20 17.64 31.22
CA TYR A 60 -5.77 17.68 29.82
C TYR A 60 -5.37 16.27 29.42
N LEU A 61 -6.05 15.72 28.41
CA LEU A 61 -5.83 14.38 27.89
C LEU A 61 -5.13 14.48 26.55
N SER A 62 -4.13 13.65 26.31
CA SER A 62 -3.54 13.53 24.98
C SER A 62 -3.10 12.10 24.70
N LYS A 63 -3.29 11.64 23.47
CA LYS A 63 -2.88 10.30 23.07
C LYS A 63 -2.61 10.24 21.58
N LYS A 64 -1.51 9.59 21.19
CA LYS A 64 -1.20 9.35 19.79
C LYS A 64 -2.19 8.36 19.19
N LEU A 65 -2.66 8.64 17.97
CA LEU A 65 -3.53 7.71 17.24
C LEU A 65 -2.77 6.43 16.88
N ASP A 66 -3.48 5.31 16.86
CA ASP A 66 -2.90 4.03 16.44
C ASP A 66 -2.48 4.10 14.95
N PRO A 67 -1.49 3.29 14.50
CA PRO A 67 -0.98 3.37 13.14
C PRO A 67 -2.05 3.26 12.04
N VAL A 68 -3.15 2.56 12.32
CA VAL A 68 -4.28 2.43 11.38
C VAL A 68 -5.02 3.76 11.29
N ALA A 69 -5.47 4.30 12.42
CA ALA A 69 -6.19 5.57 12.46
C ALA A 69 -5.32 6.73 11.95
N ALA A 70 -4.02 6.73 12.28
CA ALA A 70 -3.04 7.70 11.82
C ALA A 70 -2.82 7.70 10.28
N GLY A 71 -3.28 6.68 9.59
CA GLY A 71 -3.27 6.58 8.12
C GLY A 71 -4.63 6.82 7.46
N TRP A 72 -5.65 7.21 8.23
CA TRP A 72 -6.91 7.69 7.67
C TRP A 72 -6.80 9.16 7.23
N PRO A 73 -7.75 9.66 6.42
CA PRO A 73 -7.96 11.08 6.16
C PRO A 73 -8.03 11.91 7.45
N PRO A 74 -7.55 13.17 7.46
CA PRO A 74 -7.58 14.05 8.63
C PRO A 74 -8.95 14.14 9.29
N CYS A 75 -10.02 14.28 8.51
CA CYS A 75 -11.39 14.34 9.05
C CYS A 75 -11.80 13.06 9.82
N LEU A 76 -11.27 11.89 9.45
CA LEU A 76 -11.52 10.63 10.18
C LEU A 76 -10.67 10.46 11.44
N TRP A 77 -9.60 11.26 11.60
CA TRP A 77 -8.87 11.29 12.87
C TRP A 77 -9.76 11.76 14.01
N ALA A 78 -10.72 12.66 13.76
CA ALA A 78 -11.67 13.13 14.77
C ALA A 78 -12.49 11.96 15.36
N LEU A 79 -12.88 10.99 14.54
CA LEU A 79 -13.60 9.80 14.99
C LEU A 79 -12.72 8.94 15.92
N ALA A 80 -11.49 8.63 15.51
CA ALA A 80 -10.55 7.86 16.33
C ALA A 80 -10.17 8.59 17.63
N ALA A 81 -9.90 9.90 17.53
CA ALA A 81 -9.54 10.75 18.65
C ALA A 81 -10.65 10.76 19.70
N THR A 82 -11.91 10.88 19.26
CA THR A 82 -13.08 10.87 20.14
C THR A 82 -13.18 9.56 20.90
N VAL A 83 -13.13 8.41 20.21
CA VAL A 83 -13.18 7.09 20.87
C VAL A 83 -12.04 6.89 21.86
N ILE A 84 -10.83 7.30 21.51
CA ILE A 84 -9.66 7.14 22.37
C ILE A 84 -9.79 8.01 23.62
N LEU A 85 -10.17 9.28 23.46
CA LEU A 85 -10.28 10.22 24.58
C LEU A 85 -11.46 9.91 25.50
N ILE A 86 -12.57 9.38 24.97
CA ILE A 86 -13.66 8.87 25.81
C ILE A 86 -13.15 7.77 26.73
N LYS A 87 -12.39 6.80 26.19
CA LYS A 87 -11.81 5.70 27.00
C LYS A 87 -10.82 6.20 28.05
N GLU A 88 -10.09 7.27 27.77
CA GLU A 88 -9.17 7.89 28.74
C GLU A 88 -9.94 8.71 29.79
N ALA A 89 -10.95 9.47 29.39
CA ALA A 89 -11.81 10.23 30.28
C ALA A 89 -12.62 9.30 31.19
N ASP A 90 -13.03 8.11 30.72
CA ASP A 90 -13.81 7.15 31.52
C ASP A 90 -13.07 6.67 32.78
N LYS A 91 -11.73 6.78 32.80
CA LYS A 91 -10.92 6.50 33.99
C LYS A 91 -11.09 7.54 35.09
N LEU A 92 -11.55 8.75 34.73
CA LEU A 92 -11.72 9.89 35.61
C LEU A 92 -13.21 10.23 35.85
N THR A 93 -14.12 9.71 35.04
CA THR A 93 -15.56 10.06 35.11
C THR A 93 -16.30 9.39 36.25
N LEU A 94 -15.74 8.36 36.90
CA LEU A 94 -16.40 7.60 37.97
C LEU A 94 -17.80 7.10 37.55
N VAL A 95 -17.94 6.63 36.29
CA VAL A 95 -19.20 6.12 35.70
C VAL A 95 -20.28 7.18 35.45
N GLN A 96 -19.95 8.47 35.59
CA GLN A 96 -20.88 9.56 35.26
C GLN A 96 -21.15 9.68 33.75
N GLY A 97 -22.24 10.39 33.43
CA GLY A 97 -22.54 10.82 32.08
C GLY A 97 -21.49 11.82 31.57
N LEU A 98 -21.08 11.65 30.32
CA LEU A 98 -20.07 12.44 29.64
C LEU A 98 -20.64 13.09 28.38
N ILE A 99 -20.61 14.42 28.35
CA ILE A 99 -21.01 15.21 27.19
C ILE A 99 -19.76 15.51 26.37
N VAL A 100 -19.63 14.86 25.22
CA VAL A 100 -18.48 14.95 24.35
C VAL A 100 -18.75 15.98 23.26
N LYS A 101 -17.90 17.00 23.20
CA LYS A 101 -17.98 18.11 22.26
C LYS A 101 -16.90 17.96 21.22
N VAL A 102 -17.31 17.80 19.97
CA VAL A 102 -16.43 17.55 18.82
C VAL A 102 -16.58 18.68 17.79
N PRO A 103 -15.49 19.09 17.11
CA PRO A 103 -15.55 20.11 16.07
C PRO A 103 -16.31 19.64 14.83
N ARG A 104 -16.41 18.32 14.63
CA ARG A 104 -17.04 17.71 13.46
C ARG A 104 -17.98 16.59 13.88
N SER A 105 -19.06 16.41 13.12
CA SER A 105 -20.04 15.35 13.40
C SER A 105 -19.44 13.96 13.19
N VAL A 106 -18.99 13.35 14.29
CA VAL A 106 -18.43 11.98 14.28
C VAL A 106 -19.49 10.93 13.95
N THR A 107 -20.77 11.19 14.25
CA THR A 107 -21.88 10.30 13.91
C THR A 107 -22.10 10.24 12.41
N THR A 108 -22.15 11.40 11.75
CA THR A 108 -22.29 11.49 10.29
C THR A 108 -21.09 10.87 9.57
N LEU A 109 -19.87 11.13 10.05
CA LEU A 109 -18.65 10.52 9.51
C LEU A 109 -18.66 8.99 9.67
N MET A 110 -19.05 8.49 10.84
CA MET A 110 -19.11 7.05 11.08
C MET A 110 -20.16 6.36 10.20
N ASN A 111 -21.33 6.95 10.02
CA ASN A 111 -22.39 6.34 9.20
C ASN A 111 -22.05 6.37 7.70
N SER A 112 -21.46 7.46 7.21
CA SER A 112 -21.16 7.64 5.78
C SER A 112 -19.84 7.01 5.31
N GLN A 113 -18.81 7.05 6.15
CA GLN A 113 -17.44 6.61 5.83
C GLN A 113 -17.02 5.37 6.64
N GLY A 114 -17.72 5.04 7.72
CA GLY A 114 -17.40 3.89 8.59
C GLY A 114 -17.21 2.58 7.84
N PRO A 115 -18.20 2.12 7.04
CA PRO A 115 -18.11 0.86 6.29
C PRO A 115 -16.95 0.80 5.29
N ARG A 116 -16.48 1.95 4.80
CA ARG A 116 -15.34 2.04 3.88
C ARG A 116 -14.01 1.99 4.64
N TRP A 117 -13.88 2.73 5.73
CA TRP A 117 -12.57 2.98 6.35
C TRP A 117 -12.26 2.12 7.58
N LEU A 118 -13.28 1.57 8.24
CA LEU A 118 -13.17 0.77 9.46
C LEU A 118 -13.44 -0.71 9.16
N SER A 119 -12.72 -1.60 9.84
CA SER A 119 -13.11 -3.01 9.84
C SER A 119 -14.43 -3.18 10.59
N ASN A 120 -15.22 -4.21 10.25
CA ASN A 120 -16.50 -4.49 10.92
C ASN A 120 -16.34 -4.53 12.45
N ALA A 121 -15.31 -5.21 12.96
CA ALA A 121 -15.04 -5.27 14.40
C ALA A 121 -14.79 -3.88 15.03
N ARG A 122 -14.05 -2.99 14.34
CA ARG A 122 -13.78 -1.64 14.83
C ARG A 122 -15.02 -0.75 14.71
N LEU A 123 -15.81 -0.91 13.65
CA LEU A 123 -17.06 -0.18 13.45
C LEU A 123 -18.08 -0.52 14.55
N THR A 124 -18.31 -1.81 14.82
CA THR A 124 -19.18 -2.25 15.92
C THR A 124 -18.70 -1.74 17.27
N GLN A 125 -17.38 -1.77 17.52
CA GLN A 125 -16.82 -1.21 18.76
C GLN A 125 -17.10 0.30 18.89
N TYR A 126 -16.97 1.04 17.80
CA TYR A 126 -17.19 2.49 17.80
C TYR A 126 -18.66 2.82 17.95
N GLN A 127 -19.55 2.10 17.27
CA GLN A 127 -21.01 2.26 17.40
C GLN A 127 -21.48 1.96 18.83
N GLY A 128 -21.03 0.85 19.41
CA GLY A 128 -21.37 0.49 20.79
C GLY A 128 -20.94 1.56 21.80
N LEU A 129 -19.78 2.18 21.59
CA LEU A 129 -19.31 3.24 22.49
C LEU A 129 -19.99 4.59 22.24
N LEU A 130 -20.17 4.99 20.98
CA LEU A 130 -20.59 6.35 20.62
C LEU A 130 -22.10 6.53 20.53
N LEU A 131 -22.84 5.49 20.18
CA LEU A 131 -24.27 5.56 19.91
C LEU A 131 -25.10 4.78 20.93
N GLU A 132 -24.66 3.58 21.30
CA GLU A 132 -25.44 2.69 22.19
C GLU A 132 -25.21 2.99 23.67
N ASN A 133 -24.10 3.66 24.02
CA ASN A 133 -23.79 4.00 25.40
C ASN A 133 -24.60 5.21 25.88
N THR A 134 -25.60 4.96 26.73
CA THR A 134 -26.47 6.00 27.31
C THR A 134 -25.76 7.03 28.18
N ARG A 135 -24.53 6.74 28.65
CA ARG A 135 -23.71 7.70 29.39
C ARG A 135 -23.08 8.76 28.48
N ILE A 136 -23.00 8.52 27.17
CA ILE A 136 -22.27 9.40 26.25
C ILE A 136 -23.27 10.20 25.43
N SER A 137 -23.13 11.52 25.47
CA SER A 137 -23.87 12.43 24.61
C SER A 137 -22.89 13.17 23.69
N LEU A 138 -23.11 13.08 22.38
CA LEU A 138 -22.28 13.73 21.38
C LEU A 138 -22.89 15.06 20.95
N VAL A 139 -22.08 16.13 20.99
CA VAL A 139 -22.48 17.48 20.57
C VAL A 139 -21.44 18.02 19.60
N THR A 140 -21.89 18.55 18.47
CA THR A 140 -21.00 19.21 17.51
C THR A 140 -20.87 20.69 17.85
N VAL A 141 -19.64 21.23 17.86
CA VAL A 141 -19.34 22.64 18.18
C VAL A 141 -18.48 23.29 17.09
N SER A 142 -18.66 24.57 16.79
CA SER A 142 -18.16 25.19 15.55
C SER A 142 -16.69 25.62 15.54
N THR A 143 -15.97 25.70 16.66
CA THR A 143 -14.49 25.81 16.70
C THR A 143 -14.00 25.70 18.16
N LEU A 144 -12.78 25.21 18.39
CA LEU A 144 -12.11 25.24 19.70
C LEU A 144 -10.88 26.16 19.64
N ASN A 145 -10.70 27.00 20.66
CA ASN A 145 -9.50 27.79 20.86
C ASN A 145 -8.29 26.85 21.02
N PRO A 146 -7.25 26.94 20.17
CA PRO A 146 -6.08 26.06 20.22
C PRO A 146 -5.28 26.14 21.53
N ALA A 147 -5.36 27.26 22.26
CA ALA A 147 -4.62 27.47 23.51
C ALA A 147 -5.36 26.95 24.75
N THR A 148 -6.70 26.96 24.73
CA THR A 148 -7.52 26.62 25.90
C THR A 148 -8.44 25.42 25.68
N PHE A 149 -8.54 24.90 24.44
CA PHE A 149 -9.51 23.88 24.02
C PHE A 149 -10.97 24.23 24.35
N LEU A 150 -11.28 25.52 24.49
CA LEU A 150 -12.63 26.03 24.76
C LEU A 150 -13.32 26.50 23.48
N PRO A 151 -14.66 26.41 23.39
CA PRO A 151 -15.37 26.79 22.18
C PRO A 151 -15.26 28.29 21.91
N THR A 152 -14.83 28.65 20.71
CA THR A 152 -14.87 30.03 20.21
C THR A 152 -16.24 30.34 19.63
N LYS A 153 -16.72 31.57 19.83
CA LYS A 153 -17.90 32.06 19.11
C LYS A 153 -17.46 32.43 17.70
N GLU A 154 -18.12 31.80 16.72
CA GLU A 154 -18.06 32.06 15.28
C GLU A 154 -16.81 31.58 14.53
N GLY A 155 -17.10 30.77 13.51
CA GLY A 155 -16.20 30.26 12.50
C GLY A 155 -17.04 29.51 11.48
N ASP A 156 -16.82 29.79 10.19
CA ASP A 156 -17.52 29.17 9.07
C ASP A 156 -17.47 27.64 9.22
N PRO A 157 -18.58 26.89 9.06
CA PRO A 157 -18.53 25.44 9.10
C PRO A 157 -17.50 24.96 8.07
N GLU A 158 -16.52 24.24 8.58
CA GLU A 158 -15.44 23.67 7.79
C GLU A 158 -16.04 22.85 6.64
N ARG A 159 -15.50 23.03 5.42
CA ARG A 159 -15.89 22.30 4.18
C ARG A 159 -16.31 20.88 4.49
N ASP A 160 -17.40 20.41 3.86
CA ASP A 160 -17.94 19.08 4.12
C ASP A 160 -16.85 18.01 4.01
N CYS A 161 -16.41 17.54 5.18
CA CYS A 161 -15.34 16.57 5.30
C CYS A 161 -15.62 15.30 4.50
N ILE A 162 -16.90 14.97 4.26
CA ILE A 162 -17.29 13.81 3.47
C ILE A 162 -16.93 14.03 2.00
N GLU A 163 -17.23 15.21 1.44
CA GLU A 163 -16.87 15.57 0.07
C GLU A 163 -15.35 15.57 -0.12
N VAL A 164 -14.61 16.19 0.81
CA VAL A 164 -13.14 16.21 0.77
C VAL A 164 -12.54 14.80 0.88
N ILE A 165 -13.09 13.93 1.75
CA ILE A 165 -12.65 12.53 1.84
C ILE A 165 -12.87 11.83 0.49
N ASN A 166 -14.05 11.99 -0.10
CA ASN A 166 -14.38 11.34 -1.37
C ASN A 166 -13.52 11.87 -2.53
N GLU A 167 -13.25 13.18 -2.58
CA GLU A 167 -12.50 13.81 -3.67
C GLU A 167 -10.98 13.55 -3.57
N VAL A 168 -10.40 13.70 -2.37
CA VAL A 168 -8.94 13.62 -2.17
C VAL A 168 -8.43 12.19 -2.04
N TYR A 169 -9.26 11.28 -1.51
CA TYR A 169 -8.84 9.92 -1.17
C TYR A 169 -9.45 8.84 -2.06
N ALA A 170 -10.20 9.20 -3.11
CA ALA A 170 -10.48 8.28 -4.20
C ALA A 170 -9.17 7.91 -4.91
N THR A 171 -8.91 6.62 -5.12
CA THR A 171 -7.76 6.13 -5.90
C THR A 171 -7.75 6.71 -7.32
N ARG A 172 -8.96 6.94 -7.84
CA ARG A 172 -9.30 7.63 -9.08
C ARG A 172 -10.72 8.22 -8.89
N PRO A 173 -10.95 9.53 -9.07
CA PRO A 173 -12.24 10.19 -8.74
C PRO A 173 -13.44 9.63 -9.50
N ASP A 174 -13.22 9.09 -10.70
CA ASP A 174 -14.21 8.55 -11.63
C ASP A 174 -14.21 7.01 -11.66
N LEU A 175 -13.93 6.33 -10.54
CA LEU A 175 -13.96 4.86 -10.42
C LEU A 175 -15.28 4.39 -9.78
N PRO A 176 -16.38 4.21 -10.54
CA PRO A 176 -17.63 3.66 -10.02
C PRO A 176 -17.50 2.17 -9.65
N ASP A 177 -18.31 1.76 -8.68
CA ASP A 177 -18.57 0.36 -8.32
C ASP A 177 -19.76 -0.25 -9.07
N SER A 178 -20.41 0.55 -9.92
CA SER A 178 -21.52 0.17 -10.78
C SER A 178 -21.12 0.17 -12.26
N PRO A 179 -21.69 -0.72 -13.09
CA PRO A 179 -21.33 -0.84 -14.49
C PRO A 179 -21.68 0.40 -15.30
N HIS A 180 -20.77 0.80 -16.20
CA HIS A 180 -21.07 1.79 -17.21
C HIS A 180 -22.04 1.21 -18.25
N PRO A 181 -23.08 1.93 -18.70
CA PRO A 181 -24.11 1.41 -19.60
C PRO A 181 -23.60 1.13 -21.02
N HIS A 182 -22.59 1.87 -21.47
CA HIS A 182 -21.99 1.73 -22.80
C HIS A 182 -20.46 1.57 -22.68
N PRO A 183 -19.97 0.40 -22.23
CA PRO A 183 -18.53 0.14 -22.17
C PRO A 183 -18.03 -0.32 -23.55
N ASP A 184 -16.80 0.05 -23.91
CA ASP A 184 -16.11 -0.49 -25.09
C ASP A 184 -15.68 -1.95 -24.86
N LEU A 185 -15.45 -2.31 -23.60
CA LEU A 185 -15.02 -3.66 -23.18
C LEU A 185 -15.67 -4.06 -21.85
N THR A 186 -16.03 -5.33 -21.74
CA THR A 186 -16.37 -5.96 -20.45
C THR A 186 -15.40 -7.10 -20.19
N LEU A 187 -14.67 -7.02 -19.08
CA LEU A 187 -13.59 -7.94 -18.74
C LEU A 187 -13.86 -8.67 -17.42
N TYR A 188 -13.43 -9.92 -17.39
CA TYR A 188 -13.49 -10.84 -16.25
C TYR A 188 -12.07 -11.34 -15.96
N PRO A 189 -11.29 -10.62 -15.12
CA PRO A 189 -10.03 -11.11 -14.61
C PRO A 189 -10.26 -12.14 -13.51
N ASP A 190 -9.49 -13.22 -13.54
CA ASP A 190 -9.45 -14.22 -12.47
C ASP A 190 -8.02 -14.72 -12.25
N GLY A 191 -7.68 -14.94 -10.99
CA GLY A 191 -6.38 -15.44 -10.56
C GLY A 191 -6.51 -16.72 -9.76
N SER A 192 -5.89 -17.80 -10.24
CA SER A 192 -5.91 -19.09 -9.56
C SER A 192 -4.58 -19.42 -8.89
N SER A 193 -4.64 -20.05 -7.72
CA SER A 193 -3.47 -20.66 -7.08
C SER A 193 -3.87 -21.88 -6.26
N PHE A 194 -3.27 -23.02 -6.56
CA PHE A 194 -3.54 -24.27 -5.84
C PHE A 194 -2.29 -25.12 -5.66
N LEU A 195 -2.36 -26.10 -4.76
CA LEU A 195 -1.30 -27.09 -4.52
C LEU A 195 -1.64 -28.37 -5.25
N ARG A 196 -0.69 -28.89 -6.04
CA ARG A 196 -0.78 -30.19 -6.71
C ARG A 196 0.58 -30.86 -6.61
N ASP A 197 0.61 -32.13 -6.19
CA ASP A 197 1.84 -32.92 -6.05
C ASP A 197 2.94 -32.23 -5.23
N GLY A 198 2.55 -31.50 -4.18
CA GLY A 198 3.47 -30.76 -3.31
C GLY A 198 4.05 -29.47 -3.92
N LYS A 199 3.72 -29.13 -5.16
CA LYS A 199 4.12 -27.90 -5.84
C LYS A 199 2.96 -26.92 -5.92
N ARG A 200 3.25 -25.62 -5.72
CA ARG A 200 2.27 -24.56 -5.89
C ARG A 200 2.23 -24.14 -7.35
N HIS A 201 1.04 -24.22 -7.92
CA HIS A 201 0.70 -23.74 -9.26
C HIS A 201 -0.12 -22.48 -9.12
N ALA A 202 0.23 -21.45 -9.89
CA ALA A 202 -0.50 -20.20 -9.92
C ALA A 202 -0.61 -19.72 -11.37
N GLY A 203 -1.72 -19.09 -11.70
CA GLY A 203 -2.03 -18.61 -13.04
C GLY A 203 -3.04 -17.49 -12.99
N TYR A 204 -3.17 -16.77 -14.09
CA TYR A 204 -4.19 -15.75 -14.26
C TYR A 204 -4.80 -15.85 -15.64
N ALA A 205 -6.02 -15.32 -15.76
CA ALA A 205 -6.69 -15.11 -17.03
C ALA A 205 -7.42 -13.76 -17.02
N VAL A 206 -7.55 -13.18 -18.20
CA VAL A 206 -8.42 -12.04 -18.46
C VAL A 206 -9.28 -12.43 -19.67
N THR A 207 -10.58 -12.52 -19.45
CA THR A 207 -11.52 -12.93 -20.49
C THR A 207 -12.55 -11.84 -20.73
N THR A 208 -13.17 -11.87 -21.90
CA THR A 208 -14.49 -11.27 -22.13
C THR A 208 -15.55 -12.30 -21.76
N THR A 209 -16.82 -12.02 -22.09
CA THR A 209 -17.93 -12.98 -21.99
C THR A 209 -17.63 -14.30 -22.71
N ASP A 210 -17.04 -14.21 -23.91
CA ASP A 210 -16.99 -15.34 -24.85
C ASP A 210 -15.57 -15.75 -25.29
N ALA A 211 -14.56 -14.92 -24.99
CA ALA A 211 -13.19 -15.15 -25.44
C ALA A 211 -12.14 -14.85 -24.38
N VAL A 212 -11.06 -15.64 -24.39
CA VAL A 212 -9.85 -15.37 -23.60
C VAL A 212 -9.03 -14.30 -24.31
N LEU A 213 -8.74 -13.19 -23.62
CA LEU A 213 -7.89 -12.12 -24.15
C LEU A 213 -6.43 -12.34 -23.77
N GLU A 214 -6.20 -12.81 -22.54
CA GLU A 214 -4.86 -13.08 -22.03
C GLU A 214 -4.93 -14.16 -20.95
N GLU A 215 -3.94 -15.04 -20.92
CA GLU A 215 -3.74 -16.01 -19.85
C GLU A 215 -2.25 -16.24 -19.64
N GLY A 216 -1.87 -16.67 -18.44
CA GLY A 216 -0.48 -17.00 -18.16
C GLY A 216 -0.26 -17.71 -16.84
N ALA A 217 0.73 -18.60 -16.82
CA ALA A 217 1.26 -19.17 -15.59
C ALA A 217 2.07 -18.12 -14.81
N LEU A 218 1.85 -18.07 -13.50
CA LEU A 218 2.59 -17.28 -12.53
C LEU A 218 3.68 -18.14 -11.89
N THR A 219 4.79 -17.52 -11.47
CA THR A 219 5.92 -18.26 -10.87
C THR A 219 5.54 -18.86 -9.51
N SER A 220 6.08 -20.05 -9.22
CA SER A 220 5.76 -20.89 -8.04
C SER A 220 6.02 -20.25 -6.67
N GLY A 221 6.70 -19.10 -6.61
CA GLY A 221 6.92 -18.31 -5.39
C GLY A 221 5.80 -17.33 -5.04
N TRP A 222 4.79 -17.16 -5.88
CA TRP A 222 3.72 -16.19 -5.65
C TRP A 222 2.68 -16.74 -4.66
N LEU A 223 2.33 -15.94 -3.64
CA LEU A 223 1.28 -16.28 -2.68
C LEU A 223 -0.06 -16.28 -3.40
N ALA A 224 -0.96 -17.22 -3.06
CA ALA A 224 -2.29 -17.36 -3.64
C ALA A 224 -3.09 -16.04 -3.66
N GLN A 225 -2.82 -15.16 -2.71
CA GLN A 225 -3.45 -13.85 -2.58
C GLN A 225 -3.06 -12.83 -3.66
N TRP A 226 -2.03 -13.09 -4.48
CA TRP A 226 -1.55 -12.17 -5.52
C TRP A 226 -2.03 -12.45 -6.93
N ALA A 227 -2.50 -13.67 -7.19
CA ALA A 227 -2.97 -14.04 -8.52
C ALA A 227 -4.14 -13.13 -8.96
N GLU A 228 -5.05 -12.84 -8.03
CA GLU A 228 -6.24 -12.01 -8.28
C GLU A 228 -5.91 -10.52 -8.52
N PRO A 229 -5.16 -9.82 -7.62
CA PRO A 229 -4.65 -8.47 -7.92
C PRO A 229 -3.84 -8.39 -9.22
N TRP A 230 -3.10 -9.45 -9.56
CA TRP A 230 -2.34 -9.51 -10.79
C TRP A 230 -3.23 -9.58 -12.02
N ALA A 231 -4.23 -10.47 -12.02
CA ALA A 231 -5.22 -10.58 -13.08
C ALA A 231 -5.92 -9.23 -13.31
N LEU A 232 -6.32 -8.55 -12.22
CA LEU A 232 -6.92 -7.22 -12.29
C LEU A 232 -5.97 -6.17 -12.91
N LYS A 233 -4.70 -6.15 -12.52
CA LYS A 233 -3.69 -5.26 -13.14
C LYS A 233 -3.58 -5.50 -14.65
N ARG A 234 -3.59 -6.76 -15.08
CA ARG A 234 -3.52 -7.12 -16.51
C ARG A 234 -4.77 -6.68 -17.26
N ALA A 235 -5.97 -6.88 -16.69
CA ALA A 235 -7.21 -6.38 -17.28
C ALA A 235 -7.20 -4.86 -17.47
N LEU A 236 -6.73 -4.11 -16.47
CA LEU A 236 -6.56 -2.65 -16.57
C LEU A 236 -5.57 -2.24 -17.66
N THR A 237 -4.49 -3.00 -17.82
CA THR A 237 -3.48 -2.74 -18.86
C THR A 237 -4.02 -3.00 -20.26
N LEU A 238 -4.81 -4.06 -20.44
CA LEU A 238 -5.44 -4.40 -21.73
C LEU A 238 -6.53 -3.39 -22.13
N ALA A 239 -7.11 -2.70 -21.16
CA ALA A 239 -8.15 -1.70 -21.38
C ALA A 239 -7.61 -0.27 -21.55
N GLU A 240 -6.30 -0.10 -21.77
CA GLU A 240 -5.68 1.22 -21.95
C GLU A 240 -6.39 2.04 -23.03
N GLY A 241 -6.75 3.28 -22.68
CA GLY A 241 -7.44 4.21 -23.58
C GLY A 241 -8.90 3.89 -23.91
N ARG A 242 -9.52 2.89 -23.27
CA ARG A 242 -10.92 2.48 -23.53
C ARG A 242 -11.83 2.69 -22.31
N LYS A 243 -13.15 2.67 -22.54
CA LYS A 243 -14.17 2.57 -21.49
C LYS A 243 -14.41 1.11 -21.14
N VAL A 244 -14.15 0.71 -19.90
CA VAL A 244 -14.18 -0.70 -19.50
C VAL A 244 -15.00 -0.96 -18.25
N ASN A 245 -15.79 -2.04 -18.27
CA ASN A 245 -16.35 -2.65 -17.07
C ASN A 245 -15.52 -3.87 -16.70
N ILE A 246 -14.99 -3.91 -15.48
CA ILE A 246 -14.19 -5.04 -14.98
C ILE A 246 -14.93 -5.68 -13.81
N TYR A 247 -15.31 -6.94 -13.96
CA TYR A 247 -15.96 -7.71 -12.91
C TYR A 247 -14.94 -8.60 -12.21
N THR A 248 -14.76 -8.40 -10.91
CA THR A 248 -13.86 -9.23 -10.08
C THR A 248 -14.63 -9.95 -8.98
N ASN A 249 -14.32 -11.21 -8.78
CA ASN A 249 -14.81 -12.02 -7.66
C ASN A 249 -13.96 -11.87 -6.39
N SER A 250 -12.84 -11.15 -6.47
CA SER A 250 -11.90 -10.99 -5.37
C SER A 250 -12.23 -9.74 -4.55
N GLN A 251 -12.81 -9.95 -3.37
CA GLN A 251 -13.05 -8.88 -2.41
C GLN A 251 -11.76 -8.12 -2.06
N TYR A 252 -10.63 -8.82 -2.01
CA TYR A 252 -9.33 -8.21 -1.73
C TYR A 252 -8.87 -7.29 -2.88
N ALA A 253 -8.97 -7.73 -4.13
CA ALA A 253 -8.60 -6.92 -5.28
C ALA A 253 -9.52 -5.69 -5.41
N PHE A 254 -10.83 -5.88 -5.23
CA PHE A 254 -11.82 -4.80 -5.20
C PHE A 254 -11.53 -3.78 -4.09
N ALA A 255 -11.34 -4.22 -2.85
CA ALA A 255 -11.03 -3.32 -1.74
C ALA A 255 -9.68 -2.59 -1.94
N THR A 256 -8.71 -3.22 -2.60
CA THR A 256 -7.41 -2.59 -2.89
C THR A 256 -7.57 -1.37 -3.79
N VAL A 257 -8.40 -1.45 -4.83
CA VAL A 257 -8.57 -0.36 -5.80
C VAL A 257 -9.59 0.69 -5.35
N HIS A 258 -10.65 0.30 -4.64
CA HIS A 258 -11.72 1.22 -4.19
C HIS A 258 -11.49 1.85 -2.82
N ILE A 259 -10.95 1.08 -1.87
CA ILE A 259 -10.95 1.46 -0.45
C ILE A 259 -9.55 1.81 0.04
N HIS A 260 -8.53 1.06 -0.40
CA HIS A 260 -7.21 1.11 0.21
C HIS A 260 -6.13 1.83 -0.61
N GLY A 261 -6.42 2.31 -1.83
CA GLY A 261 -5.43 2.98 -2.67
C GLY A 261 -4.79 4.21 -2.01
N ALA A 262 -5.60 5.08 -1.42
CA ALA A 262 -5.11 6.25 -0.71
C ALA A 262 -4.52 5.92 0.67
N ILE A 263 -5.08 4.94 1.39
CA ILE A 263 -4.53 4.45 2.68
C ILE A 263 -3.12 3.91 2.51
N TYR A 264 -2.87 3.14 1.44
CA TYR A 264 -1.55 2.58 1.18
C TYR A 264 -0.53 3.67 0.83
N LYS A 265 -0.95 4.70 0.09
CA LYS A 265 -0.11 5.87 -0.22
C LYS A 265 0.27 6.64 1.07
N GLU A 266 -0.69 6.89 1.96
CA GLU A 266 -0.50 7.64 3.21
C GLU A 266 0.24 6.87 4.31
N ARG A 267 0.04 5.54 4.41
CA ARG A 267 0.73 4.68 5.40
C ARG A 267 2.15 4.27 4.98
N GLY A 268 2.65 4.73 3.83
CA GLY A 268 3.94 4.30 3.28
C GLY A 268 4.02 2.78 2.99
N LEU A 269 2.86 2.12 2.85
CA LEU A 269 2.68 0.67 2.67
C LEU A 269 3.13 -0.20 3.86
N LEU A 270 2.83 0.25 5.09
CA LEU A 270 2.99 -0.51 6.33
C LEU A 270 1.67 -1.20 6.75
N THR A 271 1.78 -2.40 7.33
CA THR A 271 0.67 -3.13 7.97
C THR A 271 0.35 -2.54 9.35
N VAL A 272 -0.76 -2.99 9.95
CA VAL A 272 -1.22 -2.62 11.31
C VAL A 272 -0.12 -2.85 12.38
N GLU A 273 0.77 -3.82 12.16
CA GLU A 273 1.88 -4.17 13.05
C GLU A 273 3.18 -3.37 12.77
N GLY A 274 3.15 -2.40 11.85
CA GLY A 274 4.34 -1.65 11.42
C GLY A 274 5.30 -2.45 10.52
N LYS A 275 4.89 -3.64 10.04
CA LYS A 275 5.67 -4.43 9.08
C LYS A 275 5.37 -3.96 7.67
N THR A 276 6.37 -4.00 6.78
CA THR A 276 6.14 -3.73 5.35
C THR A 276 5.17 -4.74 4.76
N ILE A 277 4.19 -4.28 3.98
CA ILE A 277 3.28 -5.18 3.23
C ILE A 277 4.14 -6.10 2.34
N LYS A 278 3.89 -7.41 2.41
CA LYS A 278 4.72 -8.46 1.80
C LYS A 278 4.87 -8.36 0.26
N ASN A 279 4.13 -7.47 -0.42
CA ASN A 279 4.28 -7.17 -1.84
C ASN A 279 3.89 -5.72 -2.20
N LYS A 280 4.65 -4.77 -1.63
CA LYS A 280 4.45 -3.32 -1.82
C LYS A 280 4.43 -2.90 -3.30
N GLN A 281 5.32 -3.45 -4.11
CA GLN A 281 5.49 -3.06 -5.52
C GLN A 281 4.31 -3.50 -6.39
N GLY A 282 3.77 -4.71 -6.17
CA GLY A 282 2.59 -5.17 -6.90
C GLY A 282 1.38 -4.27 -6.69
N ILE A 283 1.16 -3.80 -5.45
CA ILE A 283 0.01 -2.94 -5.12
C ILE A 283 0.19 -1.58 -5.79
N LEU A 284 1.39 -1.00 -5.71
CA LEU A 284 1.67 0.28 -6.37
C LEU A 284 1.47 0.21 -7.88
N LYS A 285 1.94 -0.86 -8.54
CA LYS A 285 1.74 -1.06 -9.98
C LYS A 285 0.26 -1.23 -10.34
N LEU A 286 -0.52 -1.95 -9.52
CA LEU A 286 -1.97 -2.06 -9.70
C LEU A 286 -2.64 -0.68 -9.59
N LEU A 287 -2.30 0.10 -8.57
CA LEU A 287 -2.86 1.44 -8.37
C LEU A 287 -2.50 2.41 -9.49
N GLN A 288 -1.30 2.27 -10.09
CA GLN A 288 -0.92 3.01 -11.29
C GLN A 288 -1.72 2.55 -12.52
N ALA A 289 -1.95 1.25 -12.68
CA ALA A 289 -2.66 0.70 -13.82
C ALA A 289 -4.13 1.16 -13.91
N ILE A 290 -4.75 1.54 -12.79
CA ILE A 290 -6.13 2.10 -12.76
C ILE A 290 -6.28 3.34 -13.64
N TRP A 291 -5.19 4.07 -13.89
CA TRP A 291 -5.18 5.28 -14.70
C TRP A 291 -5.02 5.03 -16.21
N LEU A 292 -4.75 3.80 -16.64
CA LEU A 292 -4.56 3.47 -18.06
C LEU A 292 -5.85 3.53 -18.88
N PRO A 293 -7.02 3.02 -18.40
CA PRO A 293 -8.26 3.13 -19.15
C PRO A 293 -8.79 4.56 -19.21
N GLN A 294 -9.51 4.90 -20.28
CA GLN A 294 -10.15 6.22 -20.39
C GLN A 294 -11.24 6.39 -19.33
N GLN A 295 -12.08 5.37 -19.13
CA GLN A 295 -13.05 5.26 -18.04
C GLN A 295 -13.08 3.82 -17.57
N VAL A 296 -13.20 3.59 -16.27
CA VAL A 296 -13.19 2.24 -15.71
C VAL A 296 -14.20 2.11 -14.59
N ALA A 297 -15.05 1.09 -14.66
CA ALA A 297 -15.83 0.61 -13.53
C ALA A 297 -15.22 -0.72 -13.04
N VAL A 298 -14.88 -0.82 -11.76
CA VAL A 298 -14.47 -2.10 -11.15
C VAL A 298 -15.59 -2.56 -10.23
N ILE A 299 -16.20 -3.70 -10.55
CA ILE A 299 -17.43 -4.17 -9.93
C ILE A 299 -17.13 -5.48 -9.21
N HIS A 300 -17.53 -5.57 -7.95
CA HIS A 300 -17.41 -6.82 -7.20
C HIS A 300 -18.58 -7.75 -7.51
N CYS A 301 -18.28 -8.99 -7.88
CA CYS A 301 -19.25 -10.07 -7.96
C CYS A 301 -19.03 -11.04 -6.79
N GLN A 302 -20.11 -11.59 -6.22
CA GLN A 302 -19.96 -12.67 -5.26
C GLN A 302 -19.37 -13.91 -5.96
N GLY A 303 -18.18 -14.33 -5.52
CA GLY A 303 -17.53 -15.53 -6.02
C GLY A 303 -18.33 -16.80 -5.70
N TYR A 304 -18.29 -17.76 -6.64
CA TYR A 304 -18.81 -19.13 -6.48
C TYR A 304 -20.31 -19.25 -6.15
N GLN A 305 -21.17 -18.70 -7.01
CA GLN A 305 -22.56 -19.14 -7.05
C GLN A 305 -22.70 -20.35 -8.00
N ARG A 306 -23.20 -21.48 -7.48
CA ARG A 306 -23.68 -22.63 -8.30
C ARG A 306 -24.93 -22.28 -9.12
N GLY A 307 -25.47 -21.07 -8.97
CA GLY A 307 -26.67 -20.59 -9.67
C GLY A 307 -26.39 -20.10 -11.10
N ASN A 308 -27.48 -19.92 -11.86
CA ASN A 308 -27.52 -19.43 -13.24
C ASN A 308 -27.54 -17.88 -13.33
N GLU A 309 -26.95 -17.18 -12.36
CA GLU A 309 -26.83 -15.72 -12.45
C GLU A 309 -25.95 -15.33 -13.66
N PRO A 310 -26.34 -14.34 -14.48
CA PRO A 310 -25.63 -14.01 -15.73
C PRO A 310 -24.15 -13.70 -15.50
N SER A 311 -23.81 -13.01 -14.41
CA SER A 311 -22.42 -12.69 -14.05
C SER A 311 -21.61 -13.91 -13.59
N ALA A 312 -22.27 -14.88 -12.95
CA ALA A 312 -21.63 -16.11 -12.48
C ALA A 312 -21.34 -17.08 -13.64
N VAL A 313 -22.21 -17.13 -14.65
CA VAL A 313 -21.96 -17.89 -15.88
C VAL A 313 -20.77 -17.29 -16.64
N ARG A 314 -20.68 -15.96 -16.72
CA ARG A 314 -19.63 -15.24 -17.45
C ARG A 314 -18.24 -15.35 -16.79
N ASN A 315 -18.17 -15.44 -15.46
CA ASN A 315 -16.88 -15.60 -14.76
C ASN A 315 -16.31 -17.03 -14.78
N ARG A 316 -17.08 -18.05 -15.22
CA ARG A 316 -16.60 -19.45 -15.30
C ARG A 316 -15.49 -19.62 -16.31
N LEU A 317 -15.52 -18.87 -17.40
CA LEU A 317 -14.46 -18.92 -18.41
C LEU A 317 -13.14 -18.47 -17.79
N ALA A 318 -13.12 -17.31 -17.12
CA ALA A 318 -11.93 -16.80 -16.45
C ALA A 318 -11.36 -17.78 -15.40
N ASP A 319 -12.21 -18.36 -14.54
CA ASP A 319 -11.77 -19.33 -13.51
C ASP A 319 -11.19 -20.63 -14.10
N THR A 320 -11.86 -21.20 -15.12
CA THR A 320 -11.37 -22.42 -15.77
C THR A 320 -10.09 -22.17 -16.56
N THR A 321 -10.01 -21.05 -17.27
CA THR A 321 -8.82 -20.60 -18.00
C THR A 321 -7.66 -20.32 -17.04
N ALA A 322 -7.86 -19.60 -15.93
CA ALA A 322 -6.81 -19.32 -14.96
C ALA A 322 -6.25 -20.59 -14.30
N LYS A 323 -7.13 -21.56 -13.99
CA LYS A 323 -6.72 -22.89 -13.48
C LYS A 323 -5.92 -23.69 -14.50
N SER A 324 -6.33 -23.66 -15.77
CA SER A 324 -5.60 -24.30 -16.87
C SER A 324 -4.22 -23.65 -17.07
N ALA A 325 -4.18 -22.33 -17.15
CA ALA A 325 -2.96 -21.55 -17.30
C ALA A 325 -1.97 -21.80 -16.15
N ALA A 326 -2.45 -22.00 -14.92
CA ALA A 326 -1.59 -22.31 -13.76
C ALA A 326 -0.79 -23.62 -13.90
N MET A 327 -1.25 -24.55 -14.74
CA MET A 327 -0.55 -25.80 -15.05
C MET A 327 0.51 -25.63 -16.15
N GLY A 328 0.49 -24.51 -16.87
CA GLY A 328 1.48 -24.17 -17.89
C GLY A 328 2.84 -23.81 -17.30
N SER A 329 3.84 -23.67 -18.18
CA SER A 329 5.12 -23.08 -17.80
C SER A 329 4.96 -21.56 -17.69
N PRO A 330 5.47 -20.89 -16.64
CA PRO A 330 5.42 -19.43 -16.54
C PRO A 330 5.94 -18.80 -17.82
N SER A 331 5.11 -17.97 -18.46
CA SER A 331 5.55 -17.26 -19.68
C SER A 331 6.77 -16.41 -19.34
N GLU A 332 7.89 -16.63 -20.01
CA GLU A 332 9.17 -15.96 -19.73
C GLU A 332 9.10 -14.44 -19.98
N LEU A 333 8.16 -14.01 -20.83
CA LEU A 333 7.80 -12.61 -21.05
C LEU A 333 7.23 -11.93 -19.79
N LEU A 334 6.56 -12.69 -18.92
CA LEU A 334 5.96 -12.19 -17.67
C LEU A 334 7.04 -11.88 -16.62
N LEU A 335 8.10 -12.70 -16.56
CA LEU A 335 9.24 -12.48 -15.68
C LEU A 335 10.02 -11.21 -16.04
N VAL A 336 10.09 -10.86 -17.33
CA VAL A 336 10.83 -9.67 -17.81
C VAL A 336 10.00 -8.38 -17.73
N THR A 337 8.70 -8.45 -18.02
CA THR A 337 7.80 -7.28 -17.95
C THR A 337 7.49 -6.83 -16.53
N ASP A 338 7.63 -7.73 -15.55
CA ASP A 338 7.41 -7.40 -14.14
C ASP A 338 8.66 -6.92 -13.40
N THR A 339 9.83 -7.20 -13.97
CA THR A 339 11.14 -6.75 -13.45
C THR A 339 11.61 -5.44 -14.08
N THR A 340 11.11 -5.09 -15.26
CA THR A 340 11.48 -3.85 -15.96
C THR A 340 10.57 -2.68 -15.57
N THR A 341 11.20 -1.53 -15.34
CA THR A 341 10.54 -0.25 -15.07
C THR A 341 9.92 0.29 -16.36
N THR A 342 8.59 0.41 -16.36
CA THR A 342 7.75 1.40 -17.08
C THR A 342 8.02 1.71 -18.56
N SER A 343 8.81 0.94 -19.30
CA SER A 343 9.01 1.19 -20.74
C SER A 343 9.17 -0.11 -21.52
N LEU A 344 8.41 -0.21 -22.62
CA LEU A 344 8.58 -1.24 -23.65
C LEU A 344 10.04 -1.23 -24.16
N PRO A 345 10.62 -2.40 -24.48
CA PRO A 345 11.99 -2.46 -24.99
C PRO A 345 12.12 -1.63 -26.29
N ARG A 346 13.10 -0.73 -26.33
CA ARG A 346 13.40 0.13 -27.49
C ARG A 346 14.70 -0.30 -28.12
N TYR A 347 14.63 -1.30 -28.99
CA TYR A 347 15.79 -1.81 -29.72
C TYR A 347 16.43 -0.73 -30.59
N THR A 348 17.75 -0.66 -30.57
CA THR A 348 18.54 0.21 -31.46
C THR A 348 18.44 -0.28 -32.91
N GLN A 349 18.79 0.58 -33.88
CA GLN A 349 18.79 0.16 -35.29
C GLN A 349 19.76 -1.00 -35.56
N GLU A 350 20.88 -1.08 -34.83
CA GLU A 350 21.86 -2.15 -34.95
C GLU A 350 21.28 -3.49 -34.46
N GLU A 351 20.63 -3.47 -33.30
CA GLU A 351 19.93 -4.63 -32.74
C GLU A 351 18.80 -5.12 -33.67
N LEU A 352 18.06 -4.20 -34.31
CA LEU A 352 17.02 -4.55 -35.27
C LEU A 352 17.57 -5.11 -36.59
N ARG A 353 18.77 -4.69 -37.02
CA ARG A 353 19.45 -5.29 -38.18
C ARG A 353 19.93 -6.70 -37.84
N TRP A 354 20.45 -6.88 -36.63
CA TRP A 354 20.90 -8.18 -36.13
C TRP A 354 19.75 -9.17 -35.96
N THR A 355 18.60 -8.77 -35.39
CA THR A 355 17.43 -9.66 -35.28
C THR A 355 16.92 -10.11 -36.65
N LYS A 356 16.98 -9.24 -37.66
CA LYS A 356 16.64 -9.58 -39.04
C LYS A 356 17.63 -10.55 -39.70
N SER A 357 18.94 -10.39 -39.45
CA SER A 357 19.94 -11.33 -39.99
C SER A 357 19.88 -12.71 -39.35
N GLU A 358 19.45 -12.79 -38.08
CA GLU A 358 19.29 -14.05 -37.33
C GLU A 358 17.93 -14.72 -37.52
N GLY A 359 17.06 -14.17 -38.38
CA GLY A 359 15.73 -14.74 -38.64
C GLY A 359 14.78 -14.69 -37.44
N ALA A 360 14.97 -13.74 -36.51
CA ALA A 360 14.11 -13.61 -35.34
C ALA A 360 12.71 -13.14 -35.72
N THR A 361 11.70 -13.68 -35.04
CA THR A 361 10.29 -13.31 -35.22
C THR A 361 9.87 -12.29 -34.18
N ARG A 362 9.08 -11.29 -34.59
CA ARG A 362 8.56 -10.26 -33.67
C ARG A 362 7.32 -10.78 -32.95
N LEU A 363 7.36 -10.76 -31.62
CA LEU A 363 6.24 -11.15 -30.74
C LEU A 363 5.33 -9.95 -30.40
N PRO A 364 4.11 -10.19 -29.88
CA PRO A 364 3.29 -9.14 -29.27
C PRO A 364 4.08 -8.42 -28.17
N GLN A 365 3.89 -7.10 -28.02
CA GLN A 365 4.64 -6.23 -27.09
C GLN A 365 6.11 -5.89 -27.46
N VAL A 366 6.46 -5.91 -28.75
CA VAL A 366 7.73 -5.36 -29.31
C VAL A 366 8.97 -6.25 -29.08
N TRP A 367 8.85 -7.39 -28.42
CA TRP A 367 9.94 -8.36 -28.23
C TRP A 367 10.30 -9.12 -29.51
N TRP A 368 11.54 -9.61 -29.58
CA TRP A 368 12.02 -10.48 -30.66
C TRP A 368 12.37 -11.86 -30.11
N GLN A 369 11.96 -12.91 -30.81
CA GLN A 369 12.24 -14.30 -30.49
C GLN A 369 13.14 -14.90 -31.56
N LEU A 370 14.25 -15.50 -31.14
CA LEU A 370 15.19 -16.19 -32.03
C LEU A 370 14.60 -17.54 -32.50
N PRO A 371 15.11 -18.11 -33.62
CA PRO A 371 14.64 -19.40 -34.14
C PRO A 371 14.80 -20.57 -33.15
N ASP A 372 15.71 -20.46 -32.19
CA ASP A 372 15.94 -21.43 -31.12
C ASP A 372 14.98 -21.29 -29.93
N GLY A 373 14.00 -20.38 -30.02
CA GLY A 373 12.98 -20.13 -29.03
C GLY A 373 13.35 -19.08 -27.97
N ARG A 374 14.59 -18.59 -27.92
CA ARG A 374 15.05 -17.64 -26.90
C ARG A 374 14.55 -16.23 -27.16
N LEU A 375 14.23 -15.50 -26.09
CA LEU A 375 13.85 -14.09 -26.15
C LEU A 375 15.08 -13.19 -26.23
N PHE A 376 15.11 -12.30 -27.22
CA PHE A 376 16.16 -11.32 -27.37
C PHE A 376 15.96 -10.14 -26.42
N VAL A 377 16.84 -10.02 -25.43
CA VAL A 377 16.82 -8.95 -24.44
C VAL A 377 17.67 -7.80 -24.95
N GLN A 378 17.08 -6.59 -25.00
CA GLN A 378 17.81 -5.37 -25.34
C GLN A 378 19.07 -5.25 -24.46
N THR A 379 20.19 -4.84 -25.07
CA THR A 379 21.49 -4.74 -24.40
C THR A 379 21.43 -3.94 -23.09
N LEU A 380 20.66 -2.85 -23.07
CA LEU A 380 20.46 -1.99 -21.89
C LEU A 380 19.64 -2.67 -20.77
N LEU A 381 18.75 -3.60 -21.11
CA LEU A 381 17.93 -4.33 -20.15
C LEU A 381 18.65 -5.58 -19.60
N GLY A 382 19.68 -6.08 -20.30
CA GLY A 382 20.46 -7.25 -19.90
C GLY A 382 20.94 -7.23 -18.44
N PRO A 383 21.58 -6.14 -17.95
CA PRO A 383 22.02 -6.04 -16.57
C PRO A 383 20.85 -6.05 -15.56
N GLN A 384 19.73 -5.40 -15.89
CA GLN A 384 18.56 -5.33 -15.01
C GLN A 384 17.90 -6.70 -14.86
N VAL A 385 17.69 -7.40 -15.98
CA VAL A 385 17.14 -8.77 -15.99
C VAL A 385 18.08 -9.71 -15.22
N THR A 386 19.39 -9.63 -15.44
CA THR A 386 20.37 -10.47 -14.74
C THR A 386 20.41 -10.18 -13.23
N ALA A 387 20.29 -8.91 -12.83
CA ALA A 387 20.29 -8.50 -11.42
C ALA A 387 19.03 -8.97 -10.70
N GLU A 388 17.86 -8.81 -11.32
CA GLU A 388 16.58 -9.26 -10.74
C GLU A 388 16.57 -10.77 -10.49
N TYR A 389 16.99 -11.58 -11.46
CA TYR A 389 17.10 -13.04 -11.26
C TYR A 389 18.12 -13.43 -10.17
N LYS A 390 19.16 -12.61 -9.93
CA LYS A 390 20.16 -12.83 -8.88
C LYS A 390 19.69 -12.40 -7.47
N TYR A 391 18.91 -11.31 -7.39
CA TYR A 391 18.54 -10.67 -6.12
C TYR A 391 17.10 -10.97 -5.67
N ASN A 392 16.29 -11.63 -6.49
CA ASN A 392 14.99 -12.13 -6.04
C ASN A 392 15.16 -13.12 -4.89
N LYS A 393 14.26 -13.07 -3.89
CA LYS A 393 14.36 -13.68 -2.55
C LYS A 393 14.51 -15.21 -2.51
N LEU A 394 14.54 -15.90 -3.66
CA LEU A 394 14.58 -17.36 -3.76
C LEU A 394 15.75 -17.91 -4.60
N THR A 395 16.58 -17.08 -5.23
CA THR A 395 17.63 -17.55 -6.16
C THR A 395 18.95 -16.81 -6.03
N HIS A 396 19.69 -17.04 -4.93
CA HIS A 396 21.11 -16.66 -4.82
C HIS A 396 22.02 -17.61 -5.61
N LEU A 397 21.70 -17.84 -6.88
CA LEU A 397 22.36 -18.82 -7.75
C LEU A 397 23.82 -18.46 -7.99
N GLY A 398 24.72 -19.45 -7.98
CA GLY A 398 26.12 -19.28 -8.39
C GLY A 398 26.22 -18.85 -9.87
N LYS A 399 27.37 -18.28 -10.27
CA LYS A 399 27.58 -17.74 -11.63
C LYS A 399 27.10 -18.72 -12.72
N THR A 400 27.58 -19.96 -12.68
CA THR A 400 27.30 -21.00 -13.66
C THR A 400 25.83 -21.42 -13.69
N ALA A 401 25.19 -21.49 -12.52
CA ALA A 401 23.77 -21.82 -12.43
C ALA A 401 22.87 -20.68 -12.93
N LEU A 402 23.23 -19.42 -12.66
CA LEU A 402 22.51 -18.25 -13.17
C LEU A 402 22.67 -18.11 -14.68
N GLU A 403 23.89 -18.29 -15.19
CA GLU A 403 24.18 -18.29 -16.61
C GLU A 403 23.43 -19.41 -17.35
N GLY A 404 23.43 -20.62 -16.80
CA GLY A 404 22.70 -21.75 -17.38
C GLY A 404 21.17 -21.59 -17.33
N LEU A 405 20.63 -20.85 -16.36
CA LEU A 405 19.20 -20.54 -16.30
C LEU A 405 18.84 -19.48 -17.35
N LEU A 406 19.59 -18.38 -17.39
CA LEU A 406 19.30 -17.27 -18.30
C LEU A 406 19.57 -17.66 -19.76
N ALA A 407 20.61 -18.45 -20.05
CA ALA A 407 20.97 -18.85 -21.42
C ALA A 407 19.95 -19.79 -22.08
N LYS A 408 19.14 -20.51 -21.30
CA LYS A 408 18.06 -21.36 -21.81
C LYS A 408 16.89 -20.56 -22.36
N ASN A 409 16.67 -19.37 -21.81
CA ASN A 409 15.41 -18.64 -21.93
C ASN A 409 15.62 -17.30 -22.67
N PHE A 410 16.79 -16.69 -22.50
CA PHE A 410 17.12 -15.38 -23.00
C PHE A 410 18.42 -15.36 -23.81
N TYR A 411 18.42 -14.57 -24.86
CA TYR A 411 19.65 -14.07 -25.47
C TYR A 411 19.97 -12.71 -24.85
N ILE A 412 20.99 -12.69 -23.99
CA ILE A 412 21.51 -11.47 -23.37
C ILE A 412 22.95 -11.28 -23.84
N SER A 413 23.24 -10.13 -24.44
CA SER A 413 24.60 -9.75 -24.83
C SER A 413 25.54 -9.79 -23.62
N ARG A 414 26.67 -10.49 -23.74
CA ARG A 414 27.70 -10.61 -22.68
C ARG A 414 27.17 -11.22 -21.36
N LEU A 415 26.21 -12.14 -21.44
CA LEU A 415 25.59 -12.81 -20.28
C LEU A 415 26.60 -13.31 -19.23
N SER A 416 27.66 -14.02 -19.63
CA SER A 416 28.66 -14.56 -18.70
C SER A 416 29.36 -13.47 -17.88
N ALA A 417 29.65 -12.32 -18.51
CA ALA A 417 30.29 -11.18 -17.86
C ALA A 417 29.33 -10.50 -16.87
N LEU A 418 28.05 -10.37 -17.24
CA LEU A 418 27.00 -9.82 -16.38
C LEU A 418 26.76 -10.72 -15.16
N CYS A 419 26.62 -12.03 -15.35
CA CYS A 419 26.45 -13.01 -14.26
C CYS A 419 27.63 -12.99 -13.29
N LYS A 420 28.86 -12.78 -13.79
CA LYS A 420 30.06 -12.65 -12.96
C LYS A 420 30.01 -11.36 -12.14
N SER A 421 29.85 -10.20 -12.80
CA SER A 421 29.85 -8.89 -12.15
C SER A 421 28.77 -8.76 -11.08
N ILE A 422 27.53 -9.14 -11.41
CA ILE A 422 26.39 -9.08 -10.48
C ILE A 422 26.53 -10.14 -9.37
N GLY A 423 27.13 -11.29 -9.69
CA GLY A 423 27.47 -12.34 -8.73
C GLY A 423 28.45 -11.87 -7.65
N GLU A 424 29.48 -11.13 -8.04
CA GLU A 424 30.51 -10.55 -7.15
C GLU A 424 29.94 -9.42 -6.28
N CYS A 425 28.93 -8.68 -6.77
CA CYS A 425 28.24 -7.64 -6.02
C CYS A 425 27.15 -8.16 -5.07
N CYS A 426 26.93 -9.48 -4.96
CA CYS A 426 25.87 -10.03 -4.12
C CYS A 426 26.34 -10.27 -2.68
N LEU A 427 25.93 -9.38 -1.77
CA LEU A 427 26.28 -9.44 -0.34
C LEU A 427 25.88 -10.78 0.32
N THR A 428 24.75 -11.38 -0.08
CA THR A 428 24.31 -12.67 0.46
C THR A 428 25.18 -13.83 -0.03
N CYS A 429 25.56 -13.84 -1.31
CA CYS A 429 26.48 -14.85 -1.85
C CYS A 429 27.91 -14.67 -1.29
N ALA A 430 28.36 -13.43 -1.10
CA ALA A 430 29.66 -13.12 -0.51
C ALA A 430 29.75 -13.58 0.96
N LYS A 431 28.67 -13.46 1.74
CA LYS A 431 28.60 -13.97 3.12
C LYS A 431 28.69 -15.49 3.22
N ASN A 432 28.20 -16.23 2.23
CA ASN A 432 28.17 -17.70 2.24
C ASN A 432 29.32 -18.35 1.44
N ASN A 433 30.09 -17.59 0.65
CA ASN A 433 31.26 -18.08 -0.07
C ASN A 433 32.55 -17.60 0.60
N LEU A 434 33.20 -18.47 1.38
CA LEU A 434 34.45 -18.21 2.10
C LEU A 434 35.69 -17.91 1.22
N LYS A 435 35.56 -17.78 -0.11
CA LYS A 435 36.70 -17.69 -1.04
C LYS A 435 36.90 -16.34 -1.73
N SER A 436 36.09 -15.31 -1.50
CA SER A 436 36.40 -13.97 -2.03
C SER A 436 35.65 -12.88 -1.26
N GLY A 437 36.39 -12.04 -0.51
CA GLY A 437 35.82 -10.80 0.04
C GLY A 437 35.42 -9.82 -1.06
N PRO A 438 34.52 -8.86 -0.79
CA PRO A 438 34.06 -7.92 -1.81
C PRO A 438 35.20 -7.00 -2.26
N SER A 439 35.41 -6.91 -3.58
CA SER A 439 36.26 -5.87 -4.18
C SER A 439 35.48 -4.56 -4.37
N PRO A 440 36.12 -3.39 -4.21
CA PRO A 440 35.46 -2.10 -4.34
C PRO A 440 35.08 -1.76 -5.80
N ILE A 441 34.07 -0.90 -5.93
CA ILE A 441 33.44 -0.46 -7.20
C ILE A 441 34.43 0.42 -8.01
N PRO A 442 34.61 0.22 -9.34
CA PRO A 442 35.63 0.93 -10.14
C PRO A 442 35.46 2.43 -10.39
N TRP A 443 34.34 3.07 -10.00
CA TRP A 443 34.01 4.44 -10.48
C TRP A 443 34.04 5.54 -9.41
N ILE A 444 34.78 5.38 -8.32
CA ILE A 444 35.04 6.49 -7.38
C ILE A 444 36.55 6.59 -7.15
N GLN A 445 37.23 7.42 -7.96
CA GLN A 445 38.54 7.94 -7.59
C GLN A 445 38.36 8.90 -6.41
N ARG A 446 38.87 8.53 -5.22
CA ARG A 446 39.17 9.51 -4.18
C ARG A 446 40.64 9.92 -4.31
N ASN A 447 40.86 11.05 -4.96
CA ASN A 447 42.07 11.83 -4.80
C ASN A 447 42.08 12.42 -3.39
N SER A 448 43.10 12.13 -2.58
CA SER A 448 43.92 13.10 -1.83
C SER A 448 44.61 12.49 -0.60
N THR A 449 45.95 12.43 -0.69
CA THR A 449 46.98 12.83 0.30
C THR A 449 47.12 12.20 1.70
N ALA A 450 48.32 11.64 1.86
CA ALA A 450 49.27 11.68 2.99
C ALA A 450 49.19 10.63 4.14
N PRO A 451 50.33 9.99 4.50
CA PRO A 451 50.42 9.01 5.58
C PRO A 451 50.79 9.68 6.92
N LEU A 452 50.05 9.38 7.98
CA LEU A 452 50.45 9.69 9.36
C LEU A 452 51.14 8.47 9.97
N ARG A 453 52.45 8.60 10.17
CA ARG A 453 53.27 7.82 11.11
C ARG A 453 52.89 8.19 12.54
N THR A 454 52.64 7.22 13.41
CA THR A 454 52.92 7.23 14.88
C THR A 454 52.92 5.78 15.36
N SER A 455 54.09 5.16 15.53
CA SER A 455 54.86 5.03 16.79
C SER A 455 54.44 3.82 17.63
N LYS A 456 55.36 2.84 17.72
CA LYS A 456 55.40 1.80 18.76
C LYS A 456 55.45 2.47 20.14
N SER A 457 54.66 1.99 21.09
CA SER A 457 55.00 2.05 22.52
C SER A 457 54.90 0.66 23.12
N THR A 458 56.05 0.19 23.57
CA THR A 458 56.26 -0.94 24.47
C THR A 458 55.63 -0.66 25.84
N SER A 459 55.16 -1.73 26.50
CA SER A 459 55.45 -2.13 27.90
C SER A 459 54.26 -2.39 28.81
N LEU A 460 54.37 -3.55 29.50
CA LEU A 460 53.79 -3.99 30.78
C LEU A 460 52.30 -4.39 30.73
N THR A 461 51.90 -5.61 31.10
CA THR A 461 52.38 -6.50 32.18
C THR A 461 52.78 -7.90 31.76
#